data_AF-A0A958FSB3-F1
#
_entry.id   AF-A0A958FSB3-F1
#
_cell.length_a   1.000
_cell.length_b   1.000
_cell.length_c   1.000
_cell.angle_alpha   90.00
_cell.angle_beta   90.00
_cell.angle_gamma   90.00
#
_symmetry.space_group_name_H-M   'P 1'
#
loop_
_entity.id
_entity.type
_entity.pdbx_description
1 polymer ?
#
loop_
_entity_poly.entity_id
_entity_poly.type
_entity_poly.pdbx_seq_one_letter_code
_entity_poly.pdbx_strand_id
1 'polypeptide(L)'
;TDGRNNDPTGPDIDSVLAVTNEENITVHTIGLGLSAGGIADLRKVASETGGLFFHADSGAQLLDIYARLSEITNNFYVMAHTSPEPCGDEIIGGDSTRVVDITVTDLLRTGSATGFYNPPETVNNYDVSLMKTASDNSIGVGETFSYELLLSNDGPNTAFNVWVVDSLSAELTTSGFSRVPDSTSGSVLFWQFDSISPGLSGNISITYDATVNPALSDTVTEISSRTTVLVACDNNSANDFFVDTITIDRLTTLGVTTKIRTDSFTVSGSDTTWFAAEGDSVCFMVTVSNTGANVAQNVLLTNVLPDSVFGDTFVSSDTLTYNFGAIPALADTTVEICAIVSSDLPFYPFPLENTATVGADNVSGTIVDIATAYGVAPPPTTTMLDISWKVQ
;
A
#
# COMPACT_ATOMS: atom_id res chain seq x y z
N THR A 1 -3.83 -10.85 -58.41
CA THR A 1 -4.81 -11.45 -59.34
C THR A 1 -4.07 -12.39 -60.30
N ASP A 2 -4.74 -13.37 -60.92
CA ASP A 2 -4.16 -14.29 -61.92
C ASP A 2 -4.10 -13.68 -63.34
N GLY A 3 -4.62 -12.44 -63.48
CA GLY A 3 -4.54 -11.64 -64.70
C GLY A 3 -5.52 -12.05 -65.80
N ARG A 4 -6.47 -12.95 -65.53
CA ARG A 4 -7.47 -13.37 -66.50
C ARG A 4 -8.73 -12.51 -66.38
N ASN A 5 -9.33 -12.14 -67.50
CA ASN A 5 -10.70 -11.65 -67.50
C ASN A 5 -11.65 -12.83 -67.23
N ASN A 6 -12.19 -12.90 -66.02
CA ASN A 6 -13.14 -13.93 -65.59
C ASN A 6 -14.61 -13.59 -65.95
N ASP A 7 -14.86 -12.40 -66.51
CA ASP A 7 -16.15 -11.96 -67.02
C ASP A 7 -16.04 -11.44 -68.47
N PRO A 8 -16.32 -12.27 -69.48
CA PRO A 8 -16.23 -11.87 -70.89
C PRO A 8 -17.27 -10.82 -71.29
N THR A 9 -18.22 -10.46 -70.43
CA THR A 9 -19.17 -9.35 -70.64
C THR A 9 -18.72 -8.04 -69.98
N GLY A 10 -17.67 -8.11 -69.16
CA GLY A 10 -17.03 -6.95 -68.53
C GLY A 10 -16.06 -6.21 -69.46
N PRO A 11 -15.55 -5.04 -69.03
CA PRO A 11 -14.59 -4.25 -69.80
C PRO A 11 -13.30 -5.04 -70.08
N ASP A 12 -12.80 -4.96 -71.31
CA ASP A 12 -11.48 -5.49 -71.64
C ASP A 12 -10.35 -4.59 -71.13
N ILE A 13 -9.11 -5.10 -71.18
CA ILE A 13 -7.93 -4.39 -70.68
C ILE A 13 -7.70 -3.06 -71.41
N ASP A 14 -7.98 -3.01 -72.71
CA ASP A 14 -7.80 -1.79 -73.50
C ASP A 14 -8.80 -0.71 -73.09
N SER A 15 -10.03 -1.10 -72.75
CA SER A 15 -11.04 -0.21 -72.19
C SER A 15 -10.63 0.31 -70.80
N VAL A 16 -10.05 -0.54 -69.95
CA VAL A 16 -9.50 -0.12 -68.64
C VAL A 16 -8.32 0.85 -68.82
N LEU A 17 -7.43 0.58 -69.77
CA LEU A 17 -6.29 1.43 -70.10
C LEU A 17 -6.73 2.80 -70.64
N ALA A 18 -7.76 2.85 -71.48
CA ALA A 18 -8.30 4.10 -71.99
C ALA A 18 -8.77 5.02 -70.86
N VAL A 19 -9.58 4.51 -69.93
CA VAL A 19 -10.09 5.29 -68.79
C VAL A 19 -8.97 5.69 -67.84
N THR A 20 -8.08 4.75 -67.49
CA THR A 20 -6.97 5.05 -66.55
C THR A 20 -6.01 6.09 -67.11
N ASN A 21 -5.73 6.07 -68.41
CA ASN A 21 -4.90 7.09 -69.04
C ASN A 21 -5.62 8.44 -69.20
N GLU A 22 -6.92 8.44 -69.50
CA GLU A 22 -7.73 9.66 -69.54
C GLU A 22 -7.76 10.37 -68.18
N GLU A 23 -7.91 9.61 -67.11
CA GLU A 23 -7.98 10.11 -65.73
C GLU A 23 -6.61 10.23 -65.04
N ASN A 24 -5.52 9.92 -65.76
CA ASN A 24 -4.14 9.95 -65.27
C ASN A 24 -3.95 9.11 -63.98
N ILE A 25 -4.60 7.94 -63.92
CA ILE A 25 -4.56 7.00 -62.80
C ILE A 25 -3.42 6.00 -63.01
N THR A 26 -2.46 6.00 -62.10
CA THR A 26 -1.38 5.01 -62.07
C THR A 26 -1.84 3.70 -61.43
N VAL A 27 -1.66 2.58 -62.13
CA VAL A 27 -2.09 1.25 -61.66
C VAL A 27 -0.89 0.34 -61.41
N HIS A 28 -0.65 -0.01 -60.14
CA HIS A 28 0.32 -1.06 -59.78
C HIS A 28 -0.38 -2.43 -59.76
N THR A 29 0.22 -3.45 -60.37
CA THR A 29 -0.39 -4.78 -60.49
C THR A 29 0.44 -5.85 -59.81
N ILE A 30 -0.23 -6.81 -59.16
CA ILE A 30 0.40 -7.98 -58.54
C ILE A 30 -0.17 -9.26 -59.16
N GLY A 31 0.69 -9.99 -59.88
CA GLY A 31 0.38 -11.28 -60.47
C GLY A 31 0.66 -12.44 -59.52
N LEU A 32 -0.33 -13.31 -59.30
CA LEU A 32 -0.21 -14.52 -58.48
C LEU A 32 -0.37 -15.77 -59.35
N GLY A 33 0.69 -16.59 -59.43
CA GLY A 33 0.64 -17.90 -60.10
C GLY A 33 0.84 -17.91 -61.62
N LEU A 34 1.14 -19.12 -62.14
CA LEU A 34 1.75 -19.40 -63.44
C LEU A 34 0.75 -19.52 -64.61
N SER A 35 0.19 -18.42 -65.10
CA SER A 35 -0.28 -18.41 -66.49
C SER A 35 0.32 -17.25 -67.28
N ALA A 36 1.12 -17.58 -68.29
CA ALA A 36 1.93 -16.62 -69.05
C ALA A 36 1.09 -15.52 -69.72
N GLY A 37 -0.18 -15.80 -70.05
CA GLY A 37 -1.13 -14.82 -70.61
C GLY A 37 -1.51 -13.72 -69.62
N GLY A 38 -1.97 -14.08 -68.42
CA GLY A 38 -2.40 -13.10 -67.42
C GLY A 38 -1.25 -12.24 -66.87
N ILE A 39 -0.01 -12.75 -66.88
CA ILE A 39 1.17 -11.96 -66.51
C ILE A 39 1.47 -10.87 -67.55
N ALA A 40 1.31 -11.17 -68.85
CA ALA A 40 1.55 -10.18 -69.91
C ALA A 40 0.54 -9.02 -69.82
N ASP A 41 -0.71 -9.36 -69.55
CA ASP A 41 -1.82 -8.43 -69.37
C ASP A 41 -1.62 -7.50 -68.16
N LEU A 42 -1.28 -8.07 -66.99
CA LEU A 42 -1.00 -7.27 -65.79
C LEU A 42 0.23 -6.38 -65.96
N ARG A 43 1.25 -6.87 -66.66
CA ARG A 43 2.45 -6.08 -66.98
C ARG A 43 2.11 -4.92 -67.91
N LYS A 44 1.28 -5.16 -68.93
CA LYS A 44 0.80 -4.13 -69.86
C LYS A 44 0.09 -3.01 -69.11
N VAL A 45 -0.87 -3.36 -68.25
CA VAL A 45 -1.62 -2.40 -67.42
C VAL A 45 -0.69 -1.52 -66.58
N ALA A 46 0.26 -2.15 -65.88
CA ALA A 46 1.21 -1.38 -65.07
C ALA A 46 2.10 -0.48 -65.93
N SER A 47 2.68 -0.99 -67.01
CA SER A 47 3.61 -0.19 -67.82
C SER A 47 2.95 0.98 -68.53
N GLU A 48 1.72 0.82 -69.00
CA GLU A 48 1.03 1.86 -69.77
C GLU A 48 0.42 2.95 -68.89
N THR A 49 0.13 2.65 -67.62
CA THR A 49 -0.37 3.63 -66.63
C THR A 49 0.73 4.28 -65.77
N GLY A 50 2.00 3.95 -66.05
CA GLY A 50 3.15 4.42 -65.26
C GLY A 50 3.34 3.73 -63.91
N GLY A 51 2.66 2.61 -63.68
CA GLY A 51 2.74 1.81 -62.47
C GLY A 51 3.85 0.76 -62.50
N LEU A 52 3.89 -0.06 -61.45
CA LEU A 52 4.86 -1.14 -61.26
C LEU A 52 4.14 -2.48 -61.28
N PHE A 53 4.72 -3.44 -62.01
CA PHE A 53 4.27 -4.83 -62.00
C PHE A 53 5.12 -5.65 -61.04
N PHE A 54 4.45 -6.38 -60.14
CA PHE A 54 5.06 -7.33 -59.24
C PHE A 54 4.56 -8.74 -59.53
N HIS A 55 5.46 -9.72 -59.41
CA HIS A 55 5.11 -11.13 -59.54
C HIS A 55 5.39 -11.84 -58.21
N ALA A 56 4.40 -12.58 -57.72
CA ALA A 56 4.51 -13.41 -56.53
C ALA A 56 4.30 -14.88 -56.91
N ASP A 57 5.33 -15.70 -56.71
CA ASP A 57 5.27 -17.16 -56.86
C ASP A 57 4.75 -17.86 -55.60
N SER A 58 4.66 -17.13 -54.48
CA SER A 58 4.24 -17.65 -53.17
C SER A 58 3.64 -16.56 -52.28
N GLY A 59 2.93 -16.99 -51.22
CA GLY A 59 2.39 -16.06 -50.21
C GLY A 59 3.47 -15.28 -49.44
N ALA A 60 4.67 -15.85 -49.25
CA ALA A 60 5.78 -15.15 -48.59
C ALA A 60 6.30 -13.97 -49.45
N GLN A 61 6.48 -14.19 -50.75
CA GLN A 61 6.86 -13.10 -51.68
C GLN A 61 5.76 -12.05 -51.81
N LEU A 62 4.49 -12.46 -51.72
CA LEU A 62 3.37 -11.53 -51.71
C LEU A 62 3.47 -10.57 -50.50
N LEU A 63 3.83 -11.08 -49.31
CA LEU A 63 4.04 -10.27 -48.12
C LEU A 63 5.19 -9.25 -48.31
N ASP A 64 6.32 -9.67 -48.87
CA ASP A 64 7.45 -8.77 -49.19
C ASP A 64 7.06 -7.68 -50.20
N ILE A 65 6.25 -8.03 -51.22
CA ILE A 65 5.73 -7.08 -52.20
C ILE A 65 4.81 -6.06 -51.52
N TYR A 66 3.94 -6.49 -50.61
CA TYR A 66 3.08 -5.57 -49.84
C TYR A 66 3.89 -4.64 -48.94
N ALA A 67 4.93 -5.13 -48.27
CA ALA A 67 5.81 -4.28 -47.45
C ALA A 67 6.50 -3.22 -48.31
N ARG A 68 6.98 -3.59 -49.50
CA ARG A 68 7.64 -2.66 -50.43
C ARG A 68 6.67 -1.66 -51.07
N LEU A 69 5.45 -2.09 -51.39
CA LEU A 69 4.40 -1.18 -51.82
C LEU A 69 4.03 -0.20 -50.71
N SER A 70 3.96 -0.64 -49.45
CA SER A 70 3.74 0.24 -48.30
C SER A 70 4.88 1.26 -48.13
N GLU A 71 6.12 0.90 -48.43
CA GLU A 71 7.26 1.82 -48.39
C GLU A 71 7.20 2.85 -49.53
N ILE A 72 6.89 2.39 -50.76
CA ILE A 72 6.66 3.27 -51.91
C ILE A 72 5.51 4.23 -51.59
N THR A 73 4.40 3.73 -51.06
CA THR A 73 3.27 4.58 -50.74
C THR A 73 3.58 5.54 -49.60
N ASN A 74 4.24 5.12 -48.52
CA ASN A 74 4.64 6.02 -47.44
C ASN A 74 5.61 7.13 -47.89
N ASN A 75 6.34 6.95 -49.00
CA ASN A 75 7.22 7.98 -49.57
C ASN A 75 6.49 8.96 -50.52
N PHE A 76 5.33 8.60 -51.07
CA PHE A 76 4.55 9.44 -52.01
C PHE A 76 3.21 9.96 -51.46
N TYR A 77 2.70 9.35 -50.39
CA TYR A 77 1.41 9.66 -49.79
C TYR A 77 1.59 10.04 -48.32
N VAL A 78 0.96 11.14 -47.91
CA VAL A 78 0.73 11.41 -46.49
C VAL A 78 -0.59 10.74 -46.13
N MET A 79 -0.51 9.61 -45.43
CA MET A 79 -1.67 8.96 -44.84
C MET A 79 -1.83 9.46 -43.41
N ALA A 80 -2.92 10.18 -43.15
CA ALA A 80 -3.36 10.50 -41.80
C ALA A 80 -4.62 9.66 -41.49
N HIS A 81 -4.64 9.03 -40.33
CA HIS A 81 -5.82 8.35 -39.84
C HIS A 81 -6.11 8.83 -38.43
N THR A 82 -7.39 8.97 -38.11
CA THR A 82 -7.83 9.08 -36.72
C THR A 82 -8.19 7.68 -36.23
N SER A 83 -7.54 7.25 -35.15
CA SER A 83 -7.99 6.07 -34.40
C SER A 83 -9.28 6.43 -33.67
N PRO A 84 -10.34 5.59 -33.71
CA PRO A 84 -11.51 5.83 -32.88
C PRO A 84 -11.12 5.81 -31.40
N GLU A 85 -11.90 6.48 -30.56
CA GLU A 85 -11.97 6.06 -29.16
C GLU A 85 -12.34 4.56 -29.14
N PRO A 86 -11.52 3.69 -28.54
CA PRO A 86 -11.79 2.25 -28.55
C PRO A 86 -13.08 1.89 -27.80
N CYS A 87 -13.69 2.84 -27.08
CA CYS A 87 -14.81 2.64 -26.15
C CYS A 87 -16.09 3.38 -26.56
N GLY A 88 -16.25 3.74 -27.85
CA GLY A 88 -17.43 4.47 -28.33
C GLY A 88 -18.75 3.75 -27.98
N ASP A 89 -19.51 4.38 -27.07
CA ASP A 89 -20.85 4.09 -26.55
C ASP A 89 -21.50 2.73 -26.88
N GLU A 90 -21.70 1.93 -25.82
CA GLU A 90 -22.45 0.67 -25.78
C GLU A 90 -23.97 0.81 -25.99
N ILE A 91 -24.47 1.94 -26.52
CA ILE A 91 -25.90 2.15 -26.72
C ILE A 91 -26.18 2.56 -28.16
N ILE A 92 -26.42 1.55 -29.00
CA ILE A 92 -27.09 1.64 -30.31
C ILE A 92 -26.39 2.57 -31.31
N GLY A 93 -25.48 2.00 -32.10
CA GLY A 93 -25.00 2.64 -33.34
C GLY A 93 -23.91 3.70 -33.15
N GLY A 94 -23.06 3.55 -32.13
CA GLY A 94 -21.81 4.30 -32.00
C GLY A 94 -20.91 4.05 -33.21
N ASP A 95 -20.60 5.11 -33.95
CA ASP A 95 -19.86 5.03 -35.21
C ASP A 95 -18.39 4.68 -34.93
N SER A 96 -18.01 3.39 -34.99
CA SER A 96 -16.60 2.96 -34.89
C SER A 96 -15.79 3.26 -36.15
N THR A 97 -16.35 4.06 -37.06
CA THR A 97 -15.76 4.43 -38.33
C THR A 97 -14.47 5.21 -38.13
N ARG A 98 -13.41 4.68 -38.75
CA ARG A 98 -12.13 5.37 -38.90
C ARG A 98 -12.22 6.34 -40.05
N VAL A 99 -11.79 7.58 -39.82
CA VAL A 99 -11.56 8.55 -40.89
C VAL A 99 -10.13 8.36 -41.38
N VAL A 100 -10.00 8.07 -42.67
CA VAL A 100 -8.71 7.94 -43.35
C VAL A 100 -8.59 9.07 -44.35
N ASP A 101 -7.74 10.04 -44.04
CA ASP A 101 -7.40 11.13 -44.93
C ASP A 101 -6.13 10.78 -45.70
N ILE A 102 -6.26 10.66 -47.01
CA ILE A 102 -5.14 10.40 -47.91
C ILE A 102 -4.86 11.68 -48.68
N THR A 103 -3.65 12.21 -48.52
CA THR A 103 -3.16 13.31 -49.35
C THR A 103 -2.02 12.81 -50.24
N VAL A 104 -2.20 12.99 -51.54
CA VAL A 104 -1.21 12.69 -52.58
C VAL A 104 -0.63 14.00 -53.06
N THR A 105 0.70 14.14 -53.07
CA THR A 105 1.35 15.28 -53.71
C THR A 105 2.41 14.80 -54.70
N ASP A 106 2.21 15.14 -55.96
CA ASP A 106 3.19 15.01 -57.03
C ASP A 106 3.83 16.40 -57.31
N LEU A 107 4.91 16.42 -58.11
CA LEU A 107 5.68 17.59 -58.56
C LEU A 107 4.82 18.76 -59.08
N LEU A 108 3.56 18.53 -59.49
CA LEU A 108 2.70 19.55 -60.08
C LEU A 108 1.29 19.64 -59.48
N ARG A 109 0.86 18.70 -58.63
CA ARG A 109 -0.54 18.63 -58.15
C ARG A 109 -0.64 17.99 -56.76
N THR A 110 -1.60 18.47 -55.97
CA THR A 110 -2.04 17.81 -54.73
C THR A 110 -3.48 17.34 -54.90
N GLY A 111 -3.75 16.09 -54.52
CA GLY A 111 -5.09 15.53 -54.41
C GLY A 111 -5.32 15.00 -53.00
N SER A 112 -6.55 15.13 -52.49
CA SER A 112 -6.92 14.60 -51.18
C SER A 112 -8.23 13.82 -51.28
N ALA A 113 -8.32 12.71 -50.56
CA ALA A 113 -9.55 11.95 -50.41
C ALA A 113 -9.72 11.52 -48.96
N THR A 114 -10.96 11.58 -48.47
CA THR A 114 -11.34 11.08 -47.16
C THR A 114 -12.16 9.81 -47.34
N GLY A 115 -11.72 8.73 -46.71
CA GLY A 115 -12.41 7.45 -46.66
C GLY A 115 -12.88 7.12 -45.25
N PHE A 116 -13.89 6.26 -45.18
CA PHE A 116 -14.45 5.76 -43.93
C PHE A 116 -14.28 4.24 -43.91
N TYR A 117 -13.69 3.72 -42.84
CA TYR A 117 -13.55 2.27 -42.65
C TYR A 117 -14.08 1.88 -41.28
N ASN A 118 -15.06 0.99 -41.26
CA ASN A 118 -15.51 0.39 -40.00
C ASN A 118 -14.64 -0.85 -39.71
N PRO A 119 -13.81 -0.85 -38.66
CA PRO A 119 -13.11 -2.06 -38.25
C PRO A 119 -14.15 -3.12 -37.85
N PRO A 120 -13.81 -4.42 -37.92
CA PRO A 120 -14.65 -5.45 -37.32
C PRO A 120 -14.93 -5.06 -35.87
N GLU A 121 -16.19 -5.11 -35.43
CA GLU A 121 -16.55 -4.91 -34.01
C GLU A 121 -15.75 -5.93 -33.18
N THR A 122 -14.66 -5.49 -32.57
CA THR A 122 -14.07 -6.21 -31.46
C THR A 122 -14.97 -5.94 -30.27
N VAL A 123 -15.86 -6.87 -29.96
CA VAL A 123 -16.67 -6.77 -28.73
C VAL A 123 -15.69 -6.85 -27.55
N ASN A 124 -15.30 -5.71 -27.00
CA ASN A 124 -14.62 -5.63 -25.72
C ASN A 124 -15.65 -6.09 -24.69
N ASN A 125 -15.55 -7.35 -24.28
CA ASN A 125 -16.43 -7.96 -23.29
C ASN A 125 -15.55 -8.62 -22.24
N TYR A 126 -14.83 -7.78 -21.50
CA TYR A 126 -14.03 -8.14 -20.33
C TYR A 126 -14.44 -7.23 -19.19
N ASP A 127 -14.21 -7.69 -17.97
CA ASP A 127 -14.57 -7.02 -16.73
C ASP A 127 -13.43 -7.30 -15.73
N VAL A 128 -12.53 -6.33 -15.54
CA VAL A 128 -11.34 -6.49 -14.70
C VAL A 128 -11.60 -5.95 -13.31
N SER A 129 -11.83 -6.85 -12.37
CA SER A 129 -12.05 -6.50 -10.98
C SER A 129 -10.77 -6.44 -10.16
N LEU A 130 -10.78 -5.57 -9.14
CA LEU A 130 -9.70 -5.38 -8.19
C LEU A 130 -10.16 -5.60 -6.75
N MET A 131 -9.37 -6.34 -5.99
CA MET A 131 -9.46 -6.39 -4.54
C MET A 131 -8.11 -6.08 -3.92
N LYS A 132 -8.13 -5.39 -2.78
CA LYS A 132 -6.95 -5.18 -1.95
C LYS A 132 -7.25 -5.57 -0.52
N THR A 133 -6.27 -6.18 0.15
CA THR A 133 -6.41 -6.58 1.55
C THR A 133 -5.09 -6.38 2.28
N ALA A 134 -5.12 -5.72 3.44
CA ALA A 134 -4.03 -5.73 4.39
C ALA A 134 -4.10 -6.95 5.31
N SER A 135 -2.95 -7.47 5.72
CA SER A 135 -2.86 -8.58 6.68
C SER A 135 -3.38 -8.22 8.08
N ASP A 136 -3.40 -6.92 8.39
CA ASP A 136 -3.86 -6.35 9.66
C ASP A 136 -4.31 -4.91 9.40
N ASN A 137 -5.34 -4.46 10.11
CA ASN A 137 -5.97 -3.14 9.98
C ASN A 137 -5.67 -2.20 11.16
N SER A 138 -4.89 -2.66 12.15
CA SER A 138 -4.47 -1.89 13.33
C SER A 138 -2.98 -2.10 13.56
N ILE A 139 -2.16 -1.16 13.09
CA ILE A 139 -0.69 -1.32 13.04
C ILE A 139 0.01 -0.26 13.87
N GLY A 140 1.01 -0.66 14.65
CA GLY A 140 1.86 0.24 15.41
C GLY A 140 2.86 1.01 14.56
N VAL A 141 3.37 2.13 15.09
CA VAL A 141 4.45 2.87 14.41
C VAL A 141 5.73 2.03 14.34
N GLY A 142 6.38 2.00 13.19
CA GLY A 142 7.56 1.16 12.95
C GLY A 142 7.25 -0.31 12.66
N GLU A 143 6.01 -0.76 12.82
CA GLU A 143 5.61 -2.13 12.50
C GLU A 143 5.42 -2.32 10.99
N THR A 144 5.52 -3.58 10.57
CA THR A 144 5.41 -4.00 9.16
C THR A 144 4.23 -4.95 9.00
N PHE A 145 3.47 -4.75 7.93
CA PHE A 145 2.35 -5.58 7.53
C PHE A 145 2.41 -5.82 6.01
N SER A 146 1.57 -6.70 5.47
CA SER A 146 1.56 -6.99 4.04
C SER A 146 0.25 -6.57 3.37
N TYR A 147 0.34 -6.07 2.15
CA TYR A 147 -0.78 -5.91 1.24
C TYR A 147 -0.82 -7.06 0.23
N GLU A 148 -2.04 -7.51 -0.09
CA GLU A 148 -2.34 -8.36 -1.25
C GLU A 148 -3.28 -7.61 -2.21
N LEU A 149 -2.88 -7.55 -3.47
CA LEU A 149 -3.72 -7.11 -4.59
C LEU A 149 -4.14 -8.34 -5.38
N LEU A 150 -5.43 -8.51 -5.62
CA LEU A 150 -5.98 -9.56 -6.45
C LEU A 150 -6.71 -8.92 -7.64
N LEU A 151 -6.23 -9.24 -8.84
CA LEU A 151 -6.88 -8.89 -10.10
C LEU A 151 -7.55 -10.13 -10.69
N SER A 152 -8.79 -9.97 -11.17
CA SER A 152 -9.55 -10.99 -11.88
C SER A 152 -10.12 -10.39 -13.15
N ASN A 153 -10.30 -11.21 -14.20
CA ASN A 153 -11.11 -10.84 -15.34
C ASN A 153 -12.37 -11.72 -15.34
N ASP A 154 -13.46 -11.12 -14.90
CA ASP A 154 -14.77 -11.76 -14.69
C ASP A 154 -15.61 -11.78 -15.97
N GLY A 155 -15.16 -11.09 -17.03
CA GLY A 155 -15.77 -11.12 -18.35
C GLY A 155 -15.30 -12.31 -19.21
N PRO A 156 -15.97 -12.57 -20.35
CA PRO A 156 -15.67 -13.72 -21.21
C PRO A 156 -14.44 -13.54 -22.13
N ASN A 157 -13.99 -12.31 -22.39
CA ASN A 157 -12.88 -12.03 -23.31
C ASN A 157 -11.61 -11.68 -22.54
N THR A 158 -10.45 -11.81 -23.18
CA THR A 158 -9.15 -11.39 -22.60
C THR A 158 -9.05 -9.85 -22.59
N ALA A 159 -8.70 -9.27 -21.43
CA ALA A 159 -8.37 -7.86 -21.30
C ALA A 159 -6.91 -7.64 -21.73
N PHE A 160 -6.59 -6.51 -22.37
CA PHE A 160 -5.24 -6.17 -22.85
C PHE A 160 -4.81 -4.80 -22.35
N ASN A 161 -3.49 -4.58 -22.24
CA ASN A 161 -2.88 -3.31 -21.82
C ASN A 161 -3.41 -2.80 -20.47
N VAL A 162 -3.49 -3.70 -19.49
CA VAL A 162 -4.02 -3.38 -18.16
C VAL A 162 -2.93 -2.72 -17.32
N TRP A 163 -3.27 -1.58 -16.71
CA TRP A 163 -2.41 -0.91 -15.74
C TRP A 163 -2.98 -1.03 -14.33
N VAL A 164 -2.12 -1.19 -13.35
CA VAL A 164 -2.47 -1.13 -11.93
C VAL A 164 -1.66 -0.02 -11.30
N VAL A 165 -2.36 0.92 -10.69
CA VAL A 165 -1.80 2.08 -10.00
C VAL A 165 -2.16 1.98 -8.53
N ASP A 166 -1.15 1.88 -7.67
CA ASP A 166 -1.35 1.79 -6.23
C ASP A 166 -0.72 3.00 -5.53
N SER A 167 -1.58 3.90 -5.05
CA SER A 167 -1.21 5.11 -4.33
C SER A 167 -1.25 4.84 -2.83
N LEU A 168 -0.08 4.77 -2.21
CA LEU A 168 0.08 4.58 -0.77
C LEU A 168 0.22 5.93 -0.07
N SER A 169 -0.12 5.96 1.22
CA SER A 169 0.20 7.07 2.11
C SER A 169 1.72 7.31 2.16
N ALA A 170 2.13 8.57 2.31
CA ALA A 170 3.56 8.96 2.33
C ALA A 170 4.29 8.47 3.58
N GLU A 171 3.53 8.04 4.57
CA GLU A 171 3.95 7.52 5.86
C GLU A 171 4.35 6.04 5.79
N LEU A 172 4.18 5.39 4.63
CA LEU A 172 4.55 4.00 4.39
C LEU A 172 5.85 3.88 3.57
N THR A 173 6.66 2.90 3.94
CA THR A 173 7.78 2.41 3.12
C THR A 173 7.50 0.97 2.70
N THR A 174 7.77 0.61 1.45
CA THR A 174 7.41 -0.70 0.90
C THR A 174 8.62 -1.57 0.56
N SER A 175 8.45 -2.89 0.70
CA SER A 175 9.46 -3.88 0.37
C SER A 175 8.82 -5.25 0.07
N GLY A 176 9.60 -6.33 -0.04
CA GLY A 176 9.05 -7.70 -0.07
C GLY A 176 8.16 -8.04 -1.28
N PHE A 177 8.30 -7.32 -2.40
CA PHE A 177 7.43 -7.52 -3.57
C PHE A 177 7.54 -8.94 -4.17
N SER A 178 6.40 -9.62 -4.27
CA SER A 178 6.25 -10.84 -5.09
C SER A 178 6.40 -10.57 -6.58
N ARG A 179 5.91 -9.41 -7.05
CA ARG A 179 6.16 -8.84 -8.38
C ARG A 179 6.62 -7.39 -8.22
N VAL A 180 7.85 -7.11 -8.59
CA VAL A 180 8.42 -5.76 -8.55
C VAL A 180 7.59 -4.82 -9.45
N PRO A 181 7.25 -3.60 -8.99
CA PRO A 181 6.61 -2.58 -9.83
C PRO A 181 7.43 -2.26 -11.08
N ASP A 182 6.75 -2.09 -12.20
CA ASP A 182 7.38 -1.70 -13.47
C ASP A 182 7.94 -0.27 -13.41
N SER A 183 7.30 0.61 -12.61
CA SER A 183 7.86 1.90 -12.22
C SER A 183 7.29 2.40 -10.89
N THR A 184 7.91 3.45 -10.32
CA THR A 184 7.45 4.11 -9.09
C THR A 184 7.58 5.62 -9.21
N SER A 185 6.69 6.37 -8.55
CA SER A 185 6.77 7.83 -8.42
C SER A 185 6.34 8.25 -7.00
N GLY A 186 7.31 8.47 -6.12
CA GLY A 186 7.03 8.68 -4.69
C GLY A 186 6.41 7.42 -4.08
N SER A 187 5.28 7.57 -3.38
CA SER A 187 4.51 6.46 -2.79
C SER A 187 3.51 5.83 -3.75
N VAL A 188 3.67 6.04 -5.06
CA VAL A 188 2.80 5.45 -6.10
C VAL A 188 3.55 4.36 -6.85
N LEU A 189 2.96 3.17 -6.91
CA LEU A 189 3.48 1.98 -7.57
C LEU A 189 2.71 1.72 -8.86
N PHE A 190 3.41 1.35 -9.93
CA PHE A 190 2.81 1.07 -11.23
C PHE A 190 3.18 -0.33 -11.71
N TRP A 191 2.18 -1.09 -12.13
CA TRP A 191 2.35 -2.35 -12.84
C TRP A 191 1.61 -2.30 -14.17
N GLN A 192 2.21 -2.89 -15.20
CA GLN A 192 1.62 -3.08 -16.52
C GLN A 192 1.52 -4.56 -16.83
N PHE A 193 0.40 -4.96 -17.41
CA PHE A 193 0.15 -6.31 -17.90
C PHE A 193 -0.27 -6.26 -19.36
N ASP A 194 0.39 -7.06 -20.20
CA ASP A 194 0.05 -7.17 -21.62
C ASP A 194 -1.39 -7.68 -21.79
N SER A 195 -1.77 -8.67 -20.97
CA SER A 195 -3.13 -9.21 -20.97
C SER A 195 -3.51 -9.92 -19.68
N ILE A 196 -4.82 -9.97 -19.39
CA ILE A 196 -5.43 -10.78 -18.33
C ILE A 196 -6.50 -11.68 -18.96
N SER A 197 -6.25 -12.99 -18.96
CA SER A 197 -7.19 -13.98 -19.50
C SER A 197 -8.44 -14.10 -18.63
N PRO A 198 -9.61 -14.48 -19.20
CA PRO A 198 -10.85 -14.62 -18.44
C PRO A 198 -10.78 -15.78 -17.43
N GLY A 199 -11.47 -15.61 -16.30
CA GLY A 199 -11.61 -16.61 -15.24
C GLY A 199 -10.33 -16.90 -14.44
N LEU A 200 -10.41 -17.85 -13.51
CA LEU A 200 -9.40 -18.10 -12.47
C LEU A 200 -7.97 -18.33 -12.99
N SER A 201 -7.80 -18.87 -14.20
CA SER A 201 -6.48 -19.06 -14.82
C SER A 201 -5.75 -17.76 -15.15
N GLY A 202 -6.48 -16.64 -15.24
CA GLY A 202 -5.94 -15.31 -15.48
C GLY A 202 -5.78 -14.47 -14.22
N ASN A 203 -6.16 -14.97 -13.03
CA ASN A 203 -6.05 -14.19 -11.80
C ASN A 203 -4.59 -13.88 -11.46
N ILE A 204 -4.33 -12.64 -11.10
CA ILE A 204 -3.01 -12.15 -10.73
C ILE A 204 -3.07 -11.72 -9.26
N SER A 205 -2.23 -12.35 -8.42
CA SER A 205 -2.01 -11.91 -7.04
C SER A 205 -0.64 -11.24 -6.93
N ILE A 206 -0.62 -10.04 -6.35
CA ILE A 206 0.60 -9.28 -6.03
C ILE A 206 0.58 -9.01 -4.54
N THR A 207 1.57 -9.54 -3.83
CA THR A 207 1.85 -9.21 -2.44
C THR A 207 3.10 -8.36 -2.28
N TYR A 208 3.09 -7.47 -1.29
CA TYR A 208 4.25 -6.69 -0.86
C TYR A 208 4.11 -6.22 0.60
N ASP A 209 5.23 -5.95 1.25
CA ASP A 209 5.28 -5.48 2.63
C ASP A 209 5.22 -3.95 2.69
N ALA A 210 4.59 -3.41 3.73
CA ALA A 210 4.52 -1.98 4.06
C ALA A 210 4.87 -1.77 5.54
N THR A 211 5.80 -0.85 5.81
CA THR A 211 6.25 -0.48 7.16
C THR A 211 5.82 0.95 7.46
N VAL A 212 5.15 1.16 8.60
CA VAL A 212 4.74 2.48 9.08
C VAL A 212 5.95 3.25 9.58
N ASN A 213 6.09 4.52 9.18
CA ASN A 213 7.18 5.38 9.64
C ASN A 213 7.21 5.47 11.19
N PRO A 214 8.32 5.11 11.85
CA PRO A 214 8.43 5.17 13.32
C PRO A 214 8.37 6.60 13.87
N ALA A 215 8.60 7.62 13.03
CA ALA A 215 8.50 9.04 13.39
C ALA A 215 7.16 9.67 12.96
N LEU A 216 6.11 8.86 12.77
CA LEU A 216 4.78 9.35 12.39
C LEU A 216 4.20 10.28 13.47
N SER A 217 3.71 11.46 13.04
CA SER A 217 3.06 12.44 13.94
C SER A 217 1.87 11.81 14.68
N ASP A 218 1.77 12.08 15.99
CA ASP A 218 0.69 11.58 16.84
C ASP A 218 -0.71 12.07 16.42
N THR A 219 -0.80 13.11 15.60
CA THR A 219 -2.06 13.57 15.02
C THR A 219 -2.61 12.66 13.92
N VAL A 220 -1.79 11.76 13.36
CA VAL A 220 -2.21 10.83 12.30
C VAL A 220 -2.71 9.55 12.96
N THR A 221 -4.03 9.35 12.96
CA THR A 221 -4.67 8.17 13.54
C THR A 221 -4.96 7.08 12.51
N GLU A 222 -4.97 7.44 11.23
CA GLU A 222 -5.28 6.53 10.13
C GLU A 222 -4.41 6.86 8.91
N ILE A 223 -4.06 5.83 8.16
CA ILE A 223 -3.42 5.94 6.85
C ILE A 223 -4.25 5.18 5.83
N SER A 224 -4.20 5.59 4.57
CA SER A 224 -4.98 4.95 3.51
C SER A 224 -4.13 4.61 2.31
N SER A 225 -4.62 3.64 1.55
CA SER A 225 -4.09 3.28 0.25
C SER A 225 -5.22 3.18 -0.75
N ARG A 226 -5.00 3.73 -1.94
CA ARG A 226 -5.94 3.69 -3.06
C ARG A 226 -5.30 2.96 -4.21
N THR A 227 -5.93 1.89 -4.66
CA THR A 227 -5.49 1.13 -5.82
C THR A 227 -6.54 1.23 -6.92
N THR A 228 -6.09 1.36 -8.16
CA THR A 228 -6.96 1.50 -9.33
C THR A 228 -6.38 0.71 -10.48
N VAL A 229 -7.25 -0.03 -11.17
CA VAL A 229 -6.99 -0.65 -12.45
C VAL A 229 -7.40 0.32 -13.54
N LEU A 230 -6.54 0.50 -14.53
CA LEU A 230 -6.84 1.28 -15.73
C LEU A 230 -6.79 0.32 -16.90
N VAL A 231 -7.97 -0.01 -17.41
CA VAL A 231 -8.14 -0.76 -18.66
C VAL A 231 -9.21 -0.03 -19.48
N ALA A 232 -8.95 0.14 -20.77
CA ALA A 232 -9.91 0.80 -21.64
C ALA A 232 -11.15 -0.09 -21.78
N CYS A 233 -12.34 0.49 -21.84
CA CYS A 233 -13.57 -0.23 -22.20
C CYS A 233 -13.89 -1.42 -21.30
N ASP A 234 -13.59 -1.31 -20.01
CA ASP A 234 -14.07 -2.23 -19.00
C ASP A 234 -15.60 -2.19 -18.91
N ASN A 235 -16.25 -3.35 -18.86
CA ASN A 235 -17.70 -3.44 -18.77
C ASN A 235 -18.25 -3.02 -17.39
N ASN A 236 -17.41 -2.93 -16.36
CA ASN A 236 -17.83 -2.57 -15.02
C ASN A 236 -16.78 -1.76 -14.24
N SER A 237 -16.55 -0.51 -14.65
CA SER A 237 -15.59 0.37 -13.96
C SER A 237 -15.81 0.64 -12.46
N ALA A 238 -16.92 0.17 -11.87
CA ALA A 238 -17.16 0.29 -10.44
C ALA A 238 -16.33 -0.69 -9.58
N ASN A 239 -15.78 -1.77 -10.16
CA ASN A 239 -14.93 -2.74 -9.46
C ASN A 239 -13.43 -2.57 -9.78
N ASP A 240 -13.07 -1.58 -10.59
CA ASP A 240 -11.69 -1.25 -10.97
C ASP A 240 -10.92 -0.50 -9.86
N PHE A 241 -11.54 -0.16 -8.73
CA PHE A 241 -10.88 0.60 -7.68
C PHE A 241 -11.15 0.05 -6.28
N PHE A 242 -10.16 0.19 -5.42
CA PHE A 242 -10.28 -0.18 -4.01
C PHE A 242 -9.59 0.88 -3.14
N VAL A 243 -10.16 1.13 -1.96
CA VAL A 243 -9.54 1.96 -0.92
C VAL A 243 -9.47 1.14 0.35
N ASP A 244 -8.27 1.03 0.90
CA ASP A 244 -8.03 0.39 2.19
C ASP A 244 -7.54 1.42 3.21
N THR A 245 -7.91 1.22 4.48
CA THR A 245 -7.61 2.12 5.58
C THR A 245 -7.05 1.35 6.76
N ILE A 246 -5.90 1.78 7.27
CA ILE A 246 -5.22 1.18 8.42
C ILE A 246 -5.28 2.19 9.57
N THR A 247 -5.69 1.71 10.75
CA THR A 247 -5.66 2.49 11.98
C THR A 247 -4.27 2.38 12.61
N ILE A 248 -3.76 3.49 13.13
CA ILE A 248 -2.46 3.51 13.81
C ILE A 248 -2.67 3.23 15.30
N ASP A 249 -2.19 2.07 15.76
CA ASP A 249 -2.20 1.71 17.17
C ASP A 249 -1.02 2.37 17.90
N ARG A 250 -1.32 3.13 18.95
CA ARG A 250 -0.31 3.75 19.81
C ARG A 250 -0.37 3.26 21.24
N LEU A 251 -1.19 2.26 21.53
CA LEU A 251 -1.32 1.74 22.88
C LEU A 251 -0.02 1.10 23.35
N THR A 252 0.28 1.28 24.63
CA THR A 252 1.40 0.61 25.29
C THR A 252 0.97 -0.01 26.61
N THR A 253 1.89 -0.77 27.22
CA THR A 253 1.66 -1.43 28.51
C THR A 253 2.64 -0.89 29.54
N LEU A 254 2.11 -0.39 30.65
CA LEU A 254 2.90 0.00 31.81
C LEU A 254 2.79 -1.05 32.93
N GLY A 255 3.81 -1.09 33.77
CA GLY A 255 3.84 -1.76 35.07
C GLY A 255 4.31 -0.78 36.14
N VAL A 256 3.92 -1.04 37.39
CA VAL A 256 4.45 -0.33 38.55
C VAL A 256 4.85 -1.34 39.61
N THR A 257 5.97 -1.11 40.26
CA THR A 257 6.48 -1.94 41.33
C THR A 257 7.02 -1.06 42.44
N THR A 258 6.49 -1.25 43.64
CA THR A 258 6.86 -0.53 44.85
C THR A 258 7.64 -1.46 45.75
N LYS A 259 8.85 -1.05 46.12
CA LYS A 259 9.67 -1.73 47.11
C LYS A 259 9.82 -0.84 48.33
N ILE A 260 9.74 -1.44 49.50
CA ILE A 260 9.92 -0.73 50.77
C ILE A 260 11.26 -1.13 51.39
N ARG A 261 11.89 -0.19 52.08
CA ARG A 261 13.10 -0.42 52.85
C ARG A 261 13.05 0.38 54.14
N THR A 262 13.30 -0.30 55.24
CA THR A 262 13.46 0.27 56.59
C THR A 262 14.82 -0.17 57.15
N ASP A 263 15.09 0.16 58.41
CA ASP A 263 16.32 -0.25 59.10
C ASP A 263 16.27 -1.72 59.59
N SER A 264 15.06 -2.27 59.78
CA SER A 264 14.80 -3.58 60.35
C SER A 264 13.94 -4.45 59.43
N PHE A 265 14.32 -5.71 59.24
CA PHE A 265 13.55 -6.65 58.42
C PHE A 265 13.68 -8.09 58.89
N THR A 266 12.72 -8.92 58.51
CA THR A 266 12.80 -10.38 58.62
C THR A 266 12.65 -10.99 57.23
N VAL A 267 13.36 -12.08 56.99
CA VAL A 267 13.27 -12.86 55.74
C VAL A 267 12.70 -14.22 56.07
N SER A 268 11.62 -14.61 55.38
CA SER A 268 11.00 -15.93 55.49
C SER A 268 10.83 -16.52 54.09
N GLY A 269 11.76 -17.40 53.69
CA GLY A 269 11.77 -17.93 52.33
C GLY A 269 12.14 -16.85 51.31
N SER A 270 11.26 -16.62 50.33
CA SER A 270 11.40 -15.54 49.34
C SER A 270 10.89 -14.19 49.83
N ASP A 271 10.17 -14.15 50.95
CA ASP A 271 9.42 -12.98 51.37
C ASP A 271 10.22 -12.18 52.41
N THR A 272 10.23 -10.87 52.28
CA THR A 272 10.89 -9.95 53.23
C THR A 272 9.84 -9.04 53.86
N THR A 273 9.70 -9.09 55.19
CA THR A 273 8.83 -8.18 55.95
C THR A 273 9.68 -7.09 56.59
N TRP A 274 9.31 -5.84 56.36
CA TRP A 274 10.02 -4.66 56.86
C TRP A 274 9.33 -4.05 58.07
N PHE A 275 10.12 -3.59 59.02
CA PHE A 275 9.69 -2.98 60.27
C PHE A 275 10.40 -1.66 60.50
N ALA A 276 9.71 -0.69 61.08
CA ALA A 276 10.30 0.58 61.51
C ALA A 276 9.72 0.96 62.87
N ALA A 277 10.56 1.43 63.79
CA ALA A 277 10.08 2.02 65.04
C ALA A 277 9.70 3.49 64.81
N GLU A 278 9.10 4.09 65.83
CA GLU A 278 8.75 5.50 65.85
C GLU A 278 9.99 6.38 65.70
N GLY A 279 9.93 7.37 64.80
CA GLY A 279 11.07 8.23 64.48
C GLY A 279 12.08 7.63 63.50
N ASP A 280 11.94 6.35 63.13
CA ASP A 280 12.80 5.74 62.11
C ASP A 280 12.41 6.19 60.71
N SER A 281 13.36 6.08 59.78
CA SER A 281 13.13 6.36 58.37
C SER A 281 12.63 5.13 57.63
N VAL A 282 11.60 5.31 56.82
CA VAL A 282 11.08 4.35 55.85
C VAL A 282 11.20 4.95 54.44
N CYS A 283 11.77 4.20 53.50
CA CYS A 283 11.90 4.61 52.11
C CYS A 283 11.11 3.69 51.17
N PHE A 284 10.33 4.31 50.29
CA PHE A 284 9.55 3.66 49.23
C PHE A 284 10.24 3.93 47.88
N MET A 285 10.67 2.87 47.20
CA MET A 285 11.18 2.92 45.84
C MET A 285 10.09 2.47 44.87
N VAL A 286 9.53 3.41 44.12
CA VAL A 286 8.50 3.13 43.11
C VAL A 286 9.15 3.13 41.74
N THR A 287 9.12 1.99 41.06
CA THR A 287 9.59 1.83 39.68
C THR A 287 8.39 1.71 38.75
N VAL A 288 8.37 2.55 37.72
CA VAL A 288 7.41 2.48 36.61
C VAL A 288 8.13 1.92 35.39
N SER A 289 7.58 0.86 34.82
CA SER A 289 8.17 0.14 33.68
C SER A 289 7.26 0.23 32.47
N ASN A 290 7.80 0.62 31.31
CA ASN A 290 7.11 0.47 30.04
C ASN A 290 7.51 -0.86 29.40
N THR A 291 6.60 -1.84 29.43
CA THR A 291 6.82 -3.18 28.87
C THR A 291 6.28 -3.34 27.46
N GLY A 292 5.58 -2.33 26.93
CA GLY A 292 5.06 -2.33 25.57
C GLY A 292 6.09 -1.85 24.54
N ALA A 293 5.74 -2.05 23.27
CA ALA A 293 6.56 -1.67 22.12
C ALA A 293 6.47 -0.16 21.79
N ASN A 294 5.43 0.52 22.28
CA ASN A 294 5.20 1.95 22.06
C ASN A 294 5.71 2.78 23.24
N VAL A 295 6.15 4.02 22.97
CA VAL A 295 6.52 5.00 24.00
C VAL A 295 5.30 5.33 24.85
N ALA A 296 5.40 5.28 26.18
CA ALA A 296 4.33 5.74 27.06
C ALA A 296 4.36 7.27 27.15
N GLN A 297 3.22 7.92 26.94
CA GLN A 297 3.10 9.37 26.84
C GLN A 297 2.47 9.97 28.10
N ASN A 298 3.00 11.12 28.55
CA ASN A 298 2.48 11.88 29.71
C ASN A 298 2.26 11.02 30.95
N VAL A 299 3.25 10.17 31.26
CA VAL A 299 3.20 9.23 32.37
C VAL A 299 3.11 9.99 33.70
N LEU A 300 2.03 9.73 34.43
CA LEU A 300 1.74 10.32 35.72
C LEU A 300 1.70 9.24 36.79
N LEU A 301 2.55 9.39 37.81
CA LEU A 301 2.55 8.55 39.00
C LEU A 301 1.93 9.34 40.16
N THR A 302 0.94 8.74 40.80
CA THR A 302 0.30 9.21 42.02
C THR A 302 0.65 8.24 43.14
N ASN A 303 1.22 8.73 44.23
CA ASN A 303 1.69 7.93 45.35
C ASN A 303 1.01 8.38 46.64
N VAL A 304 0.10 7.57 47.15
CA VAL A 304 -0.60 7.81 48.43
C VAL A 304 0.27 7.26 49.55
N LEU A 305 0.75 8.16 50.41
CA LEU A 305 1.62 7.83 51.52
C LEU A 305 0.82 7.31 52.72
N PRO A 306 1.43 6.48 53.59
CA PRO A 306 0.78 6.05 54.81
C PRO A 306 0.35 7.23 55.71
N ASP A 307 -0.78 7.06 56.41
CA ASP A 307 -1.33 8.05 57.37
C ASP A 307 -0.44 8.33 58.58
N SER A 308 0.64 7.58 58.75
CA SER A 308 1.53 7.66 59.92
C SER A 308 2.99 7.88 59.54
N VAL A 309 3.25 8.48 58.39
CA VAL A 309 4.59 8.92 57.99
C VAL A 309 4.58 10.39 57.58
N PHE A 310 5.71 11.07 57.76
CA PHE A 310 5.88 12.48 57.40
C PHE A 310 7.24 12.72 56.75
N GLY A 311 7.36 13.73 55.90
CA GLY A 311 8.63 14.13 55.29
C GLY A 311 8.85 15.63 55.33
N ASP A 312 9.99 16.09 54.84
CA ASP A 312 10.30 17.53 54.79
C ASP A 312 9.34 18.32 53.89
N THR A 313 8.76 17.65 52.89
CA THR A 313 7.93 18.27 51.84
C THR A 313 6.48 17.77 51.83
N PHE A 314 6.08 16.92 52.79
CA PHE A 314 4.74 16.34 52.84
C PHE A 314 4.38 15.89 54.26
N VAL A 315 3.09 15.80 54.53
CA VAL A 315 2.51 15.32 55.79
C VAL A 315 1.75 14.00 55.58
N SER A 316 1.23 13.42 56.65
CA SER A 316 0.50 12.15 56.63
C SER A 316 -0.69 12.19 55.67
N SER A 317 -0.93 11.08 54.97
CA SER A 317 -2.01 10.92 53.99
C SER A 317 -1.87 11.81 52.74
N ASP A 318 -0.74 12.50 52.58
CA ASP A 318 -0.49 13.26 51.36
C ASP A 318 -0.39 12.32 50.16
N THR A 319 -0.89 12.82 49.04
CA THR A 319 -0.74 12.20 47.74
C THR A 319 0.33 12.96 46.97
N LEU A 320 1.46 12.29 46.71
CA LEU A 320 2.55 12.85 45.91
C LEU A 320 2.33 12.53 44.44
N THR A 321 2.51 13.52 43.58
CA THR A 321 2.35 13.36 42.13
C THR A 321 3.66 13.62 41.41
N TYR A 322 4.08 12.67 40.58
CA TYR A 322 5.28 12.74 39.76
C TYR A 322 4.89 12.65 38.28
N ASN A 323 5.30 13.65 37.50
CA ASN A 323 5.17 13.61 36.05
C ASN A 323 6.51 13.17 35.46
N PHE A 324 6.52 11.98 34.86
CA PHE A 324 7.71 11.42 34.20
C PHE A 324 7.79 11.81 32.71
N GLY A 325 6.75 12.43 32.14
CA GLY A 325 6.69 12.74 30.73
C GLY A 325 6.64 11.47 29.89
N ALA A 326 7.56 11.32 28.93
CA ALA A 326 7.62 10.15 28.07
C ALA A 326 8.55 9.07 28.64
N ILE A 327 8.10 7.81 28.69
CA ILE A 327 8.96 6.65 28.98
C ILE A 327 9.12 5.84 27.70
N PRO A 328 10.36 5.71 27.17
CA PRO A 328 10.62 4.91 25.97
C PRO A 328 10.13 3.46 26.08
N ALA A 329 9.92 2.80 24.94
CA ALA A 329 9.58 1.38 24.91
C ALA A 329 10.65 0.55 25.63
N LEU A 330 10.22 -0.45 26.41
CA LEU A 330 11.09 -1.37 27.15
C LEU A 330 12.05 -0.67 28.14
N ALA A 331 11.64 0.48 28.69
CA ALA A 331 12.43 1.27 29.62
C ALA A 331 11.73 1.49 30.97
N ASP A 332 12.53 1.75 32.01
CA ASP A 332 12.07 1.98 33.37
C ASP A 332 12.45 3.38 33.87
N THR A 333 11.65 3.90 34.80
CA THR A 333 11.99 5.06 35.62
C THR A 333 11.66 4.78 37.08
N THR A 334 12.42 5.37 38.01
CA THR A 334 12.27 5.11 39.44
C THR A 334 12.25 6.42 40.22
N VAL A 335 11.41 6.49 41.26
CA VAL A 335 11.45 7.53 42.30
C VAL A 335 11.64 6.89 43.67
N GLU A 336 12.45 7.53 44.52
CA GLU A 336 12.63 7.17 45.91
C GLU A 336 11.99 8.23 46.82
N ILE A 337 11.17 7.78 47.76
CA ILE A 337 10.43 8.63 48.68
C ILE A 337 10.75 8.15 50.10
N CYS A 338 11.50 8.94 50.86
CA CYS A 338 11.80 8.64 52.25
C CYS A 338 10.97 9.50 53.19
N ALA A 339 10.45 8.87 54.25
CA ALA A 339 9.63 9.49 55.29
C ALA A 339 10.10 9.03 56.67
N ILE A 340 9.63 9.73 57.71
CA ILE A 340 9.84 9.38 59.12
C ILE A 340 8.52 8.85 59.69
N VAL A 341 8.58 7.75 60.45
CA VAL A 341 7.42 7.14 61.11
C VAL A 341 6.96 8.00 62.29
N SER A 342 5.65 8.22 62.39
CA SER A 342 5.03 9.00 63.45
C SER A 342 5.30 8.43 64.84
N SER A 343 5.47 9.32 65.83
CA SER A 343 5.52 8.95 67.25
C SER A 343 4.14 8.63 67.86
N ASP A 344 3.06 8.85 67.10
CA ASP A 344 1.68 8.68 67.56
C ASP A 344 0.99 7.51 66.84
N LEU A 345 1.64 6.33 66.77
CA LEU A 345 1.04 5.14 66.16
C LEU A 345 -0.13 4.62 67.02
N PRO A 346 -1.29 4.28 66.43
CA PRO A 346 -2.50 3.95 67.20
C PRO A 346 -2.48 2.56 67.85
N PHE A 347 -1.73 1.61 67.30
CA PHE A 347 -1.52 0.26 67.85
C PHE A 347 -0.28 -0.37 67.21
N TYR A 348 0.22 -1.50 67.73
CA TYR A 348 1.34 -2.23 67.14
C TYR A 348 1.00 -3.70 66.90
N PRO A 349 1.47 -4.31 65.78
CA PRO A 349 2.10 -3.62 64.64
C PRO A 349 1.09 -2.80 63.83
N PHE A 350 1.46 -1.59 63.40
CA PHE A 350 0.62 -0.73 62.54
C PHE A 350 1.06 -0.87 61.08
N PRO A 351 0.17 -1.14 60.11
CA PRO A 351 0.55 -1.21 58.71
C PRO A 351 0.89 0.18 58.15
N LEU A 352 2.05 0.29 57.52
CA LEU A 352 2.51 1.45 56.76
C LEU A 352 2.35 1.12 55.27
N GLU A 353 1.16 1.36 54.74
CA GLU A 353 0.81 1.05 53.35
C GLU A 353 1.10 2.25 52.44
N ASN A 354 1.92 2.02 51.42
CA ASN A 354 2.15 2.96 50.35
C ASN A 354 1.50 2.44 49.08
N THR A 355 0.60 3.24 48.50
CA THR A 355 -0.11 2.88 47.26
C THR A 355 0.40 3.73 46.11
N ALA A 356 1.06 3.10 45.15
CA ALA A 356 1.49 3.72 43.91
C ALA A 356 0.48 3.43 42.80
N THR A 357 0.01 4.46 42.11
CA THR A 357 -0.90 4.37 40.96
C THR A 357 -0.30 5.09 39.78
N VAL A 358 -0.12 4.42 38.64
CA VAL A 358 0.43 5.01 37.41
C VAL A 358 -0.60 4.98 36.28
N GLY A 359 -0.60 6.03 35.46
CA GLY A 359 -1.35 6.11 34.21
C GLY A 359 -0.56 6.88 33.14
N ALA A 360 -1.01 6.78 31.89
CA ALA A 360 -0.46 7.48 30.74
C ALA A 360 -1.56 7.64 29.67
N ASP A 361 -1.39 8.60 28.77
CA ASP A 361 -2.43 8.95 27.78
C ASP A 361 -2.73 7.81 26.80
N ASN A 362 -1.72 6.97 26.51
CA ASN A 362 -1.80 5.85 25.57
C ASN A 362 -1.73 4.49 26.28
N VAL A 363 -2.22 4.40 27.51
CA VAL A 363 -2.35 3.15 28.27
C VAL A 363 -3.80 2.96 28.66
N SER A 364 -4.31 1.72 28.55
CA SER A 364 -5.67 1.42 28.96
C SER A 364 -5.76 1.38 30.49
N GLY A 365 -6.44 2.38 31.07
CA GLY A 365 -6.68 2.46 32.51
C GLY A 365 -5.46 2.89 33.33
N THR A 366 -5.51 2.61 34.64
CA THR A 366 -4.41 2.85 35.58
C THR A 366 -3.93 1.54 36.18
N ILE A 367 -2.64 1.47 36.49
CA ILE A 367 -2.02 0.33 37.16
C ILE A 367 -1.69 0.73 38.59
N VAL A 368 -1.98 -0.15 39.55
CA VAL A 368 -1.80 0.10 40.99
C VAL A 368 -0.90 -0.98 41.57
N ASP A 369 0.01 -0.57 42.45
CA ASP A 369 0.79 -1.47 43.28
C ASP A 369 0.89 -0.95 44.72
N ILE A 370 0.94 -1.86 45.69
CA ILE A 370 0.91 -1.54 47.12
C ILE A 370 2.10 -2.22 47.82
N ALA A 371 2.86 -1.44 48.59
CA ALA A 371 3.89 -1.96 49.48
C ALA A 371 3.56 -1.67 50.94
N THR A 372 3.76 -2.67 51.81
CA THR A 372 3.44 -2.59 53.24
C THR A 372 4.68 -2.85 54.09
N ALA A 373 4.97 -1.93 55.03
CA ALA A 373 5.84 -2.18 56.19
C ALA A 373 5.01 -2.16 57.47
N TYR A 374 5.62 -2.49 58.60
CA TYR A 374 4.96 -2.47 59.90
C TYR A 374 5.67 -1.55 60.90
N GLY A 375 4.94 -0.55 61.38
CA GLY A 375 5.32 0.25 62.55
C GLY A 375 5.28 -0.61 63.80
N VAL A 376 6.40 -0.68 64.54
CA VAL A 376 6.52 -1.48 65.76
C VAL A 376 6.84 -0.59 66.95
N ALA A 377 6.43 -1.03 68.15
CA ALA A 377 6.85 -0.36 69.37
C ALA A 377 8.38 -0.41 69.48
N PRO A 378 9.06 0.67 69.91
CA PRO A 378 10.47 0.60 70.22
C PRO A 378 10.69 -0.53 71.23
N PRO A 379 11.78 -1.33 71.11
CA PRO A 379 12.08 -2.34 72.11
C PRO A 379 12.09 -1.65 73.48
N PRO A 380 11.43 -2.23 74.50
CA PRO A 380 11.35 -1.61 75.81
C PRO A 380 12.76 -1.27 76.26
N THR A 381 13.00 -0.01 76.63
CA THR A 381 14.27 0.41 77.21
C THR A 381 14.51 -0.45 78.43
N THR A 382 15.37 -1.47 78.29
CA THR A 382 15.85 -2.24 79.43
C THR A 382 16.76 -1.30 80.20
N THR A 383 16.15 -0.49 81.07
CA THR A 383 16.87 -0.02 82.24
C THR A 383 17.25 -1.29 82.99
N MET A 384 18.51 -1.70 82.85
CA MET A 384 19.11 -2.73 83.69
C MET A 384 18.99 -2.21 85.12
N LEU A 385 17.94 -2.63 85.81
CA LEU A 385 17.86 -2.59 87.25
C LEU A 385 19.00 -3.50 87.73
N ASP A 386 20.10 -2.90 88.14
CA ASP A 386 21.20 -3.59 88.80
C ASP A 386 20.70 -4.09 90.15
N ILE A 387 20.04 -5.26 90.14
CA ILE A 387 19.69 -5.98 91.35
C ILE A 387 20.93 -6.78 91.74
N SER A 388 21.91 -6.09 92.33
CA SER A 388 22.97 -6.74 93.08
C SER A 388 22.34 -7.44 94.29
N TRP A 389 22.17 -8.75 94.21
CA TRP A 389 21.78 -9.59 95.34
C TRP A 389 22.91 -9.60 96.37
N LYS A 390 22.73 -8.91 97.51
CA LYS A 390 23.50 -9.22 98.72
C LYS A 390 22.95 -10.51 99.32
N VAL A 391 23.73 -11.58 99.24
CA VAL A 391 23.50 -12.80 100.02
C VAL A 391 24.25 -12.65 101.35
N GLN A 392 23.46 -12.70 102.44
CA GLN A 392 23.76 -12.73 103.89
C GLN A 392 24.92 -11.89 104.44
#